data_AF-A0A519P421-F1
#
_entry.id   AF-A0A519P421-F1
#
_cell.length_a   1.000
_cell.length_b   1.000
_cell.length_c   1.000
_cell.angle_alpha   90.00
_cell.angle_beta   90.00
_cell.angle_gamma   90.00
#
_symmetry.space_group_name_H-M   'P 1'
#
loop_
_entity.id
_entity.type
_entity.pdbx_description
1 polymer ?
#
loop_
_entity_poly.entity_id
_entity_poly.type
_entity_poly.pdbx_seq_one_letter_code
_entity_poly.pdbx_strand_id
1 'polypeptide(L)'
;MVEGRAGPNAHIYSVKRGDETFAMVYTGATSQFPIYDGQMVQAAGRTSIVVTEDGRRTAAEHLFQRATAPAEVHVWISSLDGADRALAEGIAQSVDVR
;
A
#
# COMPACT_ATOMS: atom_id res chain seq x y z
N MET A 1 -13.35 2.88 5.00
CA MET A 1 -12.46 1.72 5.21
C MET A 1 -13.33 0.49 5.42
N VAL A 2 -13.08 -0.61 4.73
CA VAL A 2 -13.83 -1.88 4.88
C VAL A 2 -12.85 -2.98 5.22
N GLU A 3 -13.16 -3.81 6.22
CA GLU A 3 -12.29 -4.90 6.70
C GLU A 3 -12.60 -6.24 5.98
N GLY A 4 -11.57 -7.01 5.63
CA GLY A 4 -11.64 -8.36 5.09
C GLY A 4 -10.77 -9.37 5.86
N ARG A 5 -11.11 -10.67 5.79
CA ARG A 5 -10.36 -11.74 6.45
C ARG A 5 -9.02 -12.01 5.75
N ALA A 6 -7.91 -11.83 6.47
CA ALA A 6 -6.62 -12.41 6.14
C ALA A 6 -6.29 -13.55 7.14
N GLY A 7 -5.11 -14.17 7.07
CA GLY A 7 -4.66 -15.23 7.99
C GLY A 7 -4.75 -14.85 9.48
N PRO A 8 -4.39 -15.74 10.42
CA PRO A 8 -4.57 -15.48 11.86
C PRO A 8 -3.95 -14.14 12.29
N ASN A 9 -4.76 -13.29 12.94
CA ASN A 9 -4.41 -11.93 13.39
C ASN A 9 -3.99 -10.95 12.27
N ALA A 10 -4.40 -11.20 11.04
CA ALA A 10 -4.22 -10.28 9.94
C ALA A 10 -5.54 -9.62 9.53
N HIS A 11 -5.45 -8.34 9.18
CA HIS A 11 -6.58 -7.52 8.73
C HIS A 11 -6.26 -6.93 7.37
N ILE A 12 -7.26 -6.87 6.49
CA ILE A 12 -7.16 -6.16 5.21
C ILE A 12 -8.19 -5.05 5.21
N TYR A 13 -7.76 -3.85 4.87
CA TYR A 13 -8.59 -2.67 4.78
C TYR A 13 -8.59 -2.14 3.35
N SER A 14 -9.74 -1.68 2.86
CA SER A 14 -9.84 -0.97 1.57
C SER A 14 -10.25 0.49 1.76
N VAL A 15 -9.54 1.42 1.12
CA VAL A 15 -9.95 2.81 0.94
C VAL A 15 -10.70 2.92 -0.39
N LYS A 16 -11.95 3.38 -0.32
CA LYS A 16 -12.87 3.40 -1.46
C LYS A 16 -13.57 4.74 -1.63
N ARG A 17 -13.95 5.07 -2.87
CA ARG A 17 -14.92 6.11 -3.22
C ARG A 17 -16.02 5.46 -4.05
N GLY A 18 -17.23 5.34 -3.51
CA GLY A 18 -18.25 4.47 -4.11
C GLY A 18 -17.74 3.03 -4.19
N ASP A 19 -17.86 2.43 -5.37
CA ASP A 19 -17.40 1.06 -5.62
C ASP A 19 -15.90 0.97 -5.97
N GLU A 20 -15.28 2.10 -6.27
CA GLU A 20 -13.89 2.16 -6.71
C GLU A 20 -12.93 2.09 -5.52
N THR A 21 -11.92 1.22 -5.64
CA THR A 21 -10.89 1.04 -4.62
C THR A 21 -9.65 1.81 -5.03
N PHE A 22 -9.12 2.61 -4.10
CA PHE A 22 -7.94 3.45 -4.33
C PHE A 22 -6.70 2.80 -3.74
N ALA A 23 -6.81 2.31 -2.51
CA ALA A 23 -5.72 1.68 -1.81
C ALA A 23 -6.22 0.54 -0.93
N MET A 24 -5.34 -0.42 -0.73
CA MET A 24 -5.51 -1.53 0.19
C MET A 24 -4.43 -1.44 1.25
N VAL A 25 -4.76 -1.85 2.47
CA VAL A 25 -3.83 -1.91 3.61
C VAL A 25 -3.97 -3.28 4.26
N TYR A 26 -2.91 -4.06 4.22
CA TYR A 26 -2.76 -5.26 5.01
C TYR A 26 -2.02 -4.94 6.31
N THR A 27 -2.49 -5.50 7.43
CA THR A 27 -1.74 -5.56 8.69
C THR A 27 -1.65 -7.01 9.15
N GLY A 28 -0.47 -7.48 9.54
CA GLY A 28 -0.31 -8.86 9.97
C GLY A 28 1.14 -9.26 10.27
N ALA A 29 1.41 -10.56 10.24
CA ALA A 29 2.74 -11.10 10.53
C ALA A 29 3.67 -11.09 9.31
N THR A 30 3.14 -11.38 8.13
CA THR A 30 3.88 -11.35 6.85
C THR A 30 2.94 -10.99 5.71
N SER A 31 3.39 -10.17 4.78
CA SER A 31 2.69 -9.83 3.54
C SER A 31 3.46 -10.33 2.33
N GLN A 32 2.73 -10.60 1.25
CA GLN A 32 3.36 -10.74 -0.07
C GLN A 32 3.84 -9.35 -0.52
N PHE A 33 5.15 -9.14 -0.56
CA PHE A 33 5.76 -7.90 -1.06
C PHE A 33 7.07 -8.23 -1.81
N PRO A 34 7.33 -7.63 -2.99
CA PRO A 34 6.45 -6.72 -3.71
C PRO A 34 5.38 -7.44 -4.56
N ILE A 35 4.29 -6.73 -4.89
CA ILE A 35 3.26 -7.18 -5.85
C ILE A 35 3.55 -6.65 -7.26
N TYR A 36 4.01 -5.40 -7.37
CA TYR A 36 4.40 -4.71 -8.59
C TYR A 36 5.89 -4.89 -8.85
N ASP A 37 6.23 -5.01 -10.12
CA ASP A 37 7.62 -4.90 -10.58
C ASP A 37 8.00 -3.42 -10.75
N GLY A 38 9.07 -2.99 -10.09
CA GLY A 38 9.48 -1.60 -10.08
C GLY A 38 10.73 -1.35 -9.24
N GLN A 39 11.13 -0.09 -9.15
CA GLN A 39 12.29 0.29 -8.38
C GLN A 39 11.98 0.22 -6.88
N MET A 40 12.70 -0.63 -6.15
CA MET A 40 12.66 -0.62 -4.69
C MET A 40 13.40 0.61 -4.13
N VAL A 41 12.75 1.35 -3.25
CA VAL A 41 13.28 2.56 -2.59
C VAL A 41 13.00 2.49 -1.10
N GLN A 42 14.01 2.72 -0.28
CA GLN A 42 13.87 2.81 1.19
C GLN A 42 14.00 4.27 1.64
N ALA A 43 12.95 4.78 2.29
CA ALA A 43 12.91 6.15 2.81
C ALA A 43 11.86 6.26 3.92
N ALA A 44 12.04 7.20 4.85
CA ALA A 44 11.06 7.54 5.90
C ALA A 44 10.52 6.33 6.70
N GLY A 45 11.35 5.30 6.92
CA GLY A 45 10.98 4.12 7.71
C GLY A 45 10.12 3.09 6.95
N ARG A 46 10.02 3.18 5.62
CA ARG A 46 9.33 2.20 4.77
C ARG A 46 10.16 1.79 3.57
N THR A 47 9.93 0.58 3.08
CA THR A 47 10.36 0.13 1.75
C THR A 47 9.23 0.36 0.77
N SER A 48 9.48 0.96 -0.39
CA SER A 48 8.45 1.26 -1.39
C SER A 48 8.83 0.72 -2.75
N ILE A 49 7.84 0.34 -3.55
CA ILE A 49 8.03 0.05 -4.98
C ILE A 49 7.55 1.25 -5.78
N VAL A 50 8.47 1.81 -6.56
CA VAL A 50 8.21 2.92 -7.46
C VAL A 50 8.16 2.39 -8.88
N VAL A 51 6.97 2.43 -9.48
CA VAL A 51 6.74 2.09 -10.89
C VAL A 51 6.87 3.34 -11.74
N THR A 52 7.29 3.18 -12.99
CA THR A 52 7.31 4.28 -13.97
C THR A 52 6.37 3.93 -15.12
N GLU A 53 5.28 4.68 -15.23
CA GLU A 53 4.22 4.50 -16.22
C GLU A 53 4.03 5.85 -16.93
N ASP A 54 4.06 5.87 -18.26
CA ASP A 54 3.95 7.09 -19.08
C ASP A 54 4.92 8.23 -18.66
N GLY A 55 6.13 7.85 -18.27
CA GLY A 55 7.16 8.79 -17.80
C GLY A 55 6.90 9.37 -16.40
N ARG A 56 5.82 8.96 -15.72
CA ARG A 56 5.49 9.37 -14.36
C ARG A 56 5.91 8.29 -13.36
N ARG A 57 6.66 8.69 -12.34
CA ARG A 57 7.00 7.84 -11.21
C ARG A 57 5.84 7.81 -10.22
N THR A 58 5.46 6.62 -9.78
CA THR A 58 4.39 6.38 -8.80
C THR A 58 4.89 5.43 -7.73
N ALA A 59 4.78 5.80 -6.46
CA ALA A 59 4.96 4.83 -5.38
C ALA A 59 3.71 3.94 -5.28
N ALA A 60 3.77 2.75 -5.89
CA ALA A 60 2.63 1.85 -6.03
C ALA A 60 2.41 0.97 -4.79
N GLU A 61 3.46 0.77 -4.00
CA GLU A 61 3.45 -0.07 -2.81
C GLU A 61 4.36 0.47 -1.73
N HIS A 62 4.00 0.19 -0.48
CA HIS A 62 4.76 0.49 0.72
C HIS A 62 4.71 -0.67 1.71
N LEU A 63 5.86 -1.10 2.21
CA LEU A 63 5.98 -2.04 3.32
C LEU A 63 6.63 -1.33 4.51
N PHE A 64 5.93 -1.35 5.63
CA PHE A 64 6.44 -0.95 6.94
C PHE A 64 6.66 -2.19 7.78
N GLN A 65 7.80 -2.28 8.44
CA GLN A 65 8.13 -3.37 9.37
C GLN A 65 8.28 -2.81 10.79
N ARG A 66 7.69 -3.51 11.76
CA ARG A 66 7.56 -3.06 13.16
C ARG A 66 8.09 -4.15 14.09
N ALA A 67 8.66 -3.76 15.23
CA ALA A 67 9.14 -4.70 16.25
C ALA A 67 8.00 -5.36 17.06
N THR A 68 6.79 -4.81 17.00
CA THR A 68 5.61 -5.29 17.71
C THR A 68 4.47 -5.55 16.73
N ALA A 69 3.50 -6.38 17.12
CA ALA A 69 2.34 -6.68 16.28
C ALA A 69 1.49 -5.42 15.96
N PRO A 70 0.89 -5.33 14.76
CA PRO A 70 1.21 -6.11 13.56
C PRO A 70 2.66 -5.87 13.11
N ALA A 71 3.38 -6.96 12.79
CA ALA A 71 4.80 -6.91 12.41
C ALA A 71 5.00 -6.24 11.05
N GLU A 72 4.03 -6.40 10.15
CA GLU A 72 4.03 -5.78 8.84
C GLU A 72 2.75 -4.99 8.60
N VAL A 73 2.92 -3.82 7.97
CA VAL A 73 1.85 -3.04 7.35
C VAL A 73 2.22 -2.87 5.89
N HIS A 74 1.41 -3.42 4.99
CA HIS A 74 1.64 -3.34 3.55
C HIS A 74 0.50 -2.56 2.91
N VAL A 75 0.85 -1.48 2.22
CA VAL A 75 -0.08 -0.60 1.52
C VAL A 75 0.18 -0.74 0.02
N TRP A 76 -0.85 -0.95 -0.77
CA TRP A 76 -0.74 -0.92 -2.23
C TRP A 76 -1.92 -0.20 -2.84
N ILE A 77 -1.67 0.55 -3.91
CA ILE A 77 -2.71 1.27 -4.63
C ILE A 77 -3.29 0.41 -5.74
N SER A 78 -4.59 0.54 -5.99
CA SER A 78 -5.24 -0.16 -7.10
C SER A 78 -4.73 0.35 -8.46
N SER A 79 -4.92 -0.46 -9.49
CA SER A 79 -4.63 -0.07 -10.87
C SER A 79 -5.71 0.91 -11.34
N LEU A 80 -5.43 2.20 -11.15
CA LEU A 80 -6.25 3.33 -11.56
C LEU A 80 -5.43 4.19 -12.53
N ASP A 81 -6.11 5.07 -13.26
CA ASP A 81 -5.47 5.97 -14.23
C ASP A 81 -5.62 7.44 -13.84
N GLY A 82 -4.82 8.30 -14.46
CA GLY A 82 -4.97 9.75 -14.39
C GLY A 82 -5.04 10.34 -12.98
N ALA A 83 -6.06 11.16 -12.72
CA ALA A 83 -6.23 11.88 -11.46
C ALA A 83 -6.51 10.95 -10.27
N ASP A 84 -7.24 9.85 -10.50
CA ASP A 84 -7.57 8.90 -9.43
C ASP A 84 -6.35 8.08 -9.03
N ARG A 85 -5.44 7.79 -9.96
CA ARG A 85 -4.12 7.21 -9.66
C ARG A 85 -3.26 8.13 -8.79
N ALA A 86 -3.20 9.42 -9.13
CA ALA A 86 -2.46 10.40 -8.34
C ALA A 86 -3.04 10.55 -6.92
N LEU A 87 -4.37 10.51 -6.80
CA LEU A 87 -5.04 10.52 -5.51
C LEU A 87 -4.76 9.23 -4.71
N ALA A 88 -4.81 8.07 -5.36
CA ALA A 88 -4.49 6.80 -4.72
C ALA A 88 -3.08 6.80 -4.15
N GLU A 89 -2.09 7.25 -4.93
CA GLU A 89 -0.72 7.44 -4.47
C GLU A 89 -0.65 8.38 -3.27
N GLY A 90 -1.33 9.53 -3.31
CA GLY A 90 -1.40 10.46 -2.18
C GLY A 90 -1.97 9.83 -0.91
N ILE A 91 -3.05 9.05 -1.04
CA ILE A 91 -3.63 8.28 0.07
C ILE A 91 -2.62 7.30 0.64
N ALA A 92 -1.97 6.49 -0.20
CA ALA A 92 -1.00 5.51 0.26
C ALA A 92 0.22 6.15 0.92
N GLN A 93 0.68 7.30 0.41
CA GLN A 93 1.77 8.05 1.01
C GLN A 93 1.41 8.64 2.38
N SER A 94 0.13 8.94 2.62
CA SER A 94 -0.36 9.52 3.88
C SER A 94 -0.46 8.53 5.05
N VAL A 95 -0.29 7.24 4.80
CA VAL A 95 -0.33 6.22 5.87
C VAL A 95 0.85 6.42 6.83
N ASP A 96 0.51 6.65 8.11
CA ASP A 96 1.44 6.66 9.24
C ASP A 96 1.19 5.41 10.11
N VAL A 97 2.26 4.76 10.56
CA VAL A 97 2.25 3.50 11.33
C VAL A 97 2.75 3.67 12.76
N ARG A 98 2.96 4.91 13.21
CA ARG A 98 3.32 5.26 14.59
C ARG A 98 2.20 5.00 15.57
#